data_AF-A0A9E4IGV4-F1
#
_entry.id   AF-A0A9E4IGV4-F1
#
_cell.length_a   1.000
_cell.length_b   1.000
_cell.length_c   1.000
_cell.angle_alpha   90.00
_cell.angle_beta   90.00
_cell.angle_gamma   90.00
#
_symmetry.space_group_name_H-M   'P 1'
#
loop_
_entity.id
_entity.type
_entity.pdbx_description
1 polymer ?
#
loop_
_entity_poly.entity_id
_entity_poly.type
_entity_poly.pdbx_seq_one_letter_code
_entity_poly.pdbx_strand_id
1 'polypeptide(L)'
;MEIPDASASMVVAPGTPSNQSGVWWRLAVKGLPRLRFRDKGGRLAAGLGCGAELVELRVVRTALRVEVHAVVKHVPVDMPDVEPENPVGIEAGLKHRLVLSDGTTVPVRKPDRARIKRAQRKLSRAKKGSESRRKKARALAKAHRREKERAVQAD
;
A
#
# COMPACT_ATOMS: atom_id res chain seq x y z
N MET A 1 9.01 -14.95 -2.12
CA MET A 1 9.14 -15.91 -3.22
C MET A 1 9.03 -15.08 -4.46
N GLU A 2 10.16 -14.82 -5.11
CA GLU A 2 10.13 -14.30 -6.48
C GLU A 2 9.77 -15.49 -7.37
N ILE A 3 8.84 -15.29 -8.29
CA ILE A 3 8.44 -16.30 -9.27
C ILE A 3 8.87 -15.72 -10.61
N PRO A 4 10.08 -16.06 -11.11
CA PRO A 4 10.50 -15.69 -12.46
C PRO A 4 9.45 -16.19 -13.46
N ASP A 5 9.14 -15.39 -14.48
CA ASP A 5 8.21 -15.73 -15.56
C ASP A 5 6.77 -16.04 -15.11
N ALA A 6 6.33 -15.49 -13.98
CA ALA A 6 4.93 -15.56 -13.55
C ALA A 6 4.03 -14.79 -14.52
N SER A 7 3.49 -15.48 -15.52
CA SER A 7 2.32 -15.02 -16.26
C SER A 7 1.12 -14.99 -15.31
N ALA A 8 0.68 -13.79 -14.97
CA ALA A 8 -0.54 -13.57 -14.19
C ALA A 8 -1.69 -13.36 -15.17
N SER A 9 -2.53 -14.38 -15.36
CA SER A 9 -3.82 -14.19 -16.01
C SER A 9 -4.78 -13.59 -14.98
N MET A 10 -5.18 -12.34 -15.18
CA MET A 10 -6.30 -11.75 -14.47
C MET A 10 -7.57 -12.45 -14.96
N VAL A 11 -8.02 -13.50 -14.25
CA VAL A 11 -9.03 -14.41 -14.83
C VAL A 11 -10.42 -13.78 -14.90
N VAL A 12 -10.82 -12.82 -14.06
CA VAL A 12 -12.16 -12.19 -14.18
C VAL A 12 -12.20 -10.81 -13.48
N ALA A 13 -12.47 -9.72 -14.21
CA ALA A 13 -13.08 -8.51 -13.63
C ALA A 13 -14.50 -8.86 -13.18
N PRO A 14 -14.96 -8.47 -11.97
CA PRO A 14 -16.28 -8.93 -11.50
C PRO A 14 -17.36 -8.46 -12.44
N GLY A 15 -18.34 -9.33 -12.70
CA GLY A 15 -19.59 -8.93 -13.35
C GLY A 15 -20.19 -7.70 -12.66
N THR A 16 -20.95 -6.95 -13.45
CA THR A 16 -21.53 -5.64 -13.16
C THR A 16 -21.93 -5.49 -11.69
N PRO A 17 -21.38 -4.51 -10.94
CA PRO A 17 -21.70 -4.34 -9.53
C PRO A 17 -23.13 -3.83 -9.38
N SER A 18 -24.04 -4.66 -8.88
CA SER A 18 -25.45 -4.30 -8.67
C SER A 18 -25.73 -3.54 -7.37
N ASN A 19 -24.70 -3.08 -6.65
CA ASN A 19 -24.83 -2.15 -5.53
C ASN A 19 -23.45 -1.59 -5.15
N GLN A 20 -23.43 -0.40 -4.55
CA GLN A 20 -22.23 0.37 -4.15
C GLN A 20 -21.34 -0.31 -3.07
N SER A 21 -21.40 -1.63 -2.93
CA SER A 21 -20.71 -2.42 -1.91
C SER A 21 -19.35 -3.00 -2.35
N GLY A 22 -18.61 -2.35 -3.25
CA GLY A 22 -17.20 -2.67 -3.55
C GLY A 22 -16.95 -3.94 -4.36
N VAL A 23 -16.11 -3.81 -5.38
CA VAL A 23 -15.81 -4.83 -6.40
C VAL A 23 -14.85 -5.90 -5.84
N TRP A 24 -15.16 -7.19 -6.07
CA TRP A 24 -14.36 -8.32 -5.55
C TRP A 24 -13.51 -8.97 -6.65
N TRP A 25 -12.22 -8.65 -6.69
CA TRP A 25 -11.31 -9.17 -7.71
C TRP A 25 -10.79 -10.57 -7.37
N ARG A 26 -10.54 -11.37 -8.42
CA ARG A 26 -9.90 -12.68 -8.33
C ARG A 26 -8.65 -12.70 -9.20
N LEU A 27 -7.52 -13.06 -8.60
CA LEU A 27 -6.24 -13.18 -9.25
C LEU A 27 -5.79 -14.64 -9.20
N ALA A 28 -5.51 -15.20 -10.38
CA ALA A 28 -4.94 -16.53 -10.52
C ALA A 28 -3.46 -16.35 -10.91
N VAL A 29 -2.57 -16.88 -10.09
CA VAL A 29 -1.14 -16.93 -10.37
C VAL A 29 -0.74 -18.38 -10.35
N LYS A 30 -0.02 -18.83 -11.38
CA LYS A 30 0.45 -20.21 -11.47
C LYS A 30 1.25 -20.56 -10.19
N GLY A 31 0.89 -21.66 -9.54
CA GLY A 31 1.55 -22.12 -8.30
C GLY A 31 1.08 -21.47 -7.00
N LEU A 32 0.07 -20.58 -7.01
CA LEU A 32 -0.53 -20.01 -5.81
C LEU A 32 -2.03 -20.33 -5.70
N PRO A 33 -2.57 -20.47 -4.48
CA PRO A 33 -4.02 -20.48 -4.28
C PRO A 33 -4.64 -19.21 -4.87
N ARG A 34 -5.84 -19.33 -5.45
CA ARG A 34 -6.57 -18.19 -6.02
C ARG A 34 -6.71 -17.09 -4.97
N LEU A 35 -6.23 -15.90 -5.29
CA LEU A 35 -6.28 -14.76 -4.38
C LEU A 35 -7.54 -13.97 -4.66
N ARG A 36 -8.32 -13.70 -3.61
CA ARG A 36 -9.51 -12.85 -3.67
C ARG A 36 -9.28 -11.61 -2.82
N PHE A 37 -9.43 -10.44 -3.41
CA PHE A 37 -9.30 -9.17 -2.70
C PHE A 37 -10.46 -8.23 -3.03
N ARG A 38 -10.80 -7.39 -2.05
CA ARG A 38 -11.85 -6.39 -2.19
C ARG A 38 -11.22 -5.07 -2.60
N ASP A 39 -11.71 -4.49 -3.69
CA ASP A 39 -11.35 -3.14 -4.10
C ASP A 39 -12.13 -2.14 -3.26
N LYS A 40 -11.55 -1.78 -2.10
CA LYS A 40 -12.12 -0.75 -1.23
C LYS A 40 -11.85 0.62 -1.86
N GLY A 41 -12.90 1.26 -2.34
CA GLY A 41 -12.83 2.62 -2.90
C GLY A 41 -12.58 2.67 -4.42
N GLY A 42 -12.71 1.55 -5.14
CA GLY A 42 -12.68 1.55 -6.60
C GLY A 42 -11.32 1.87 -7.23
N ARG A 43 -10.24 1.93 -6.44
CA ARG A 43 -8.90 2.34 -6.91
C ARG A 43 -8.30 1.32 -7.86
N LEU A 44 -8.56 0.03 -7.63
CA LEU A 44 -8.10 -1.01 -8.55
C LEU A 44 -8.92 -1.00 -9.83
N ALA A 45 -10.23 -0.77 -9.76
CA ALA A 45 -11.05 -0.61 -10.96
C ALA A 45 -10.64 0.63 -11.78
N ALA A 46 -10.25 1.73 -11.11
CA ALA A 46 -9.75 2.93 -11.77
C ALA A 46 -8.34 2.73 -12.37
N GLY A 47 -7.41 2.14 -11.63
CA GLY A 47 -6.02 1.94 -12.07
C GLY A 47 -5.79 0.72 -12.97
N LEU A 48 -6.66 -0.28 -12.92
CA LEU A 48 -6.69 -1.41 -13.87
C LEU A 48 -7.79 -1.22 -14.92
N GLY A 49 -8.32 0.00 -15.03
CA GLY A 49 -9.29 0.38 -16.06
C GLY A 49 -8.72 0.24 -17.47
N CYS A 50 -9.57 0.47 -18.47
CA CYS A 50 -9.31 0.26 -19.90
C CYS A 50 -7.86 0.56 -20.32
N GLY A 51 -7.14 -0.50 -20.72
CA GLY A 51 -5.80 -0.42 -21.33
C GLY A 51 -4.60 -0.56 -20.38
N ALA A 52 -4.81 -0.76 -19.08
CA ALA A 52 -3.72 -0.97 -18.14
C ALA A 52 -3.11 -2.39 -18.26
N GLU A 53 -1.81 -2.49 -18.48
CA GLU A 53 -1.07 -3.74 -18.64
C GLU A 53 -0.33 -4.10 -17.34
N LEU A 54 -0.55 -5.30 -16.80
CA LEU A 54 0.17 -5.80 -15.63
C LEU A 54 1.61 -6.19 -16.02
N VAL A 55 2.59 -5.50 -15.45
CA VAL A 55 4.02 -5.70 -15.74
C VAL A 55 4.65 -6.69 -14.78
N GLU A 56 4.44 -6.51 -13.47
CA GLU A 56 5.03 -7.37 -12.43
C GLU A 56 3.99 -7.66 -11.36
N LEU A 57 4.00 -8.90 -10.85
CA LEU A 57 3.23 -9.28 -9.69
C LEU A 57 4.10 -9.96 -8.64
N ARG A 58 4.15 -9.36 -7.44
CA ARG A 58 4.93 -9.88 -6.31
C ARG A 58 4.02 -10.26 -5.15
N VAL A 59 4.13 -11.51 -4.68
CA VAL A 59 3.42 -11.99 -3.49
C VAL A 59 4.36 -12.01 -2.29
N VAL A 60 4.09 -11.14 -1.32
CA VAL A 60 4.92 -10.93 -0.13
C VAL A 60 4.21 -11.45 1.10
N ARG A 61 4.79 -12.45 1.77
CA ARG A 61 4.29 -12.92 3.07
C ARG A 61 4.97 -12.14 4.18
N THR A 62 4.21 -11.30 4.87
CA THR A 62 4.67 -10.59 6.07
C THR A 62 4.35 -11.40 7.33
N ALA A 63 4.87 -10.96 8.48
CA ALA A 63 4.53 -11.55 9.78
C ALA A 63 3.02 -11.47 10.13
N LEU A 64 2.23 -10.65 9.43
CA LEU A 64 0.83 -10.37 9.77
C LEU A 64 -0.17 -10.69 8.65
N ARG A 65 0.24 -10.66 7.38
CA ARG A 65 -0.64 -10.86 6.22
C ARG A 65 0.16 -11.26 4.99
N VAL A 66 -0.54 -11.79 4.01
CA VAL A 66 -0.04 -11.88 2.63
C VAL A 66 -0.41 -10.57 1.93
N GLU A 67 0.56 -9.98 1.24
CA GLU A 67 0.39 -8.81 0.39
C GLU A 67 0.63 -9.21 -1.06
N VAL A 68 -0.09 -8.57 -1.97
CA VAL A 68 0.11 -8.68 -3.41
C VAL A 68 0.46 -7.29 -3.91
N HIS A 69 1.64 -7.15 -4.51
CA HIS A 69 2.08 -5.91 -5.13
C HIS A 69 2.00 -6.11 -6.64
N ALA A 70 1.35 -5.18 -7.33
CA ALA A 70 1.18 -5.20 -8.77
C ALA A 70 1.79 -3.93 -9.36
N VAL A 71 2.66 -4.07 -10.34
CA VAL A 71 3.17 -2.96 -11.16
C VAL A 71 2.39 -2.98 -12.45
N VAL A 72 1.82 -1.84 -12.80
CA VAL A 72 0.90 -1.72 -13.94
C VAL A 72 1.35 -0.57 -14.82
N LYS A 73 1.47 -0.83 -16.12
CA LYS A 73 1.70 0.18 -17.14
C LYS A 73 0.35 0.75 -17.56
N HIS A 74 0.17 2.05 -17.37
CA HIS A 74 -1.03 2.75 -17.83
C HIS A 74 -0.82 3.24 -19.26
N VAL A 75 -1.91 3.36 -20.01
CA VAL A 75 -1.90 4.09 -21.28
C VAL A 75 -1.53 5.55 -20.95
N PRO A 76 -0.58 6.17 -21.66
CA PRO A 76 -0.29 7.59 -21.49
C PRO A 76 -1.59 8.38 -21.64
N VAL A 77 -1.91 9.20 -20.64
CA VAL A 77 -3.00 10.18 -20.76
C VAL A 77 -2.35 11.43 -21.32
N ASP A 78 -2.86 11.92 -22.45
CA ASP A 78 -2.42 13.20 -23.00
C ASP A 78 -2.67 14.29 -21.95
N MET A 79 -1.59 14.93 -21.51
CA MET A 79 -1.70 16.12 -20.66
C MET A 79 -2.17 17.26 -21.54
N PRO A 80 -3.20 18.02 -21.13
CA PRO A 80 -3.63 19.19 -21.89
C PRO A 80 -2.48 20.20 -21.93
N ASP A 81 -2.16 20.69 -23.14
CA ASP A 81 -1.09 21.65 -23.41
C ASP A 81 -1.56 23.09 -23.12
N VAL A 82 -2.14 23.27 -21.92
CA VAL A 82 -2.79 24.50 -21.50
C VAL A 82 -1.99 25.11 -20.37
N GLU A 83 -1.64 26.39 -20.48
CA GLU A 83 -1.03 27.12 -19.37
C GLU A 83 -1.99 27.13 -18.17
N PRO A 84 -1.51 26.80 -16.96
CA PRO A 84 -2.38 26.76 -15.79
C PRO A 84 -2.86 28.18 -15.46
N GLU A 85 -4.18 28.39 -15.46
CA GLU A 85 -4.79 29.68 -15.11
C GLU A 85 -4.44 30.16 -13.69
N ASN A 86 -4.14 29.23 -12.77
CA ASN A 86 -3.80 29.53 -11.39
C ASN A 86 -2.65 28.61 -10.91
N PRO A 87 -1.39 28.97 -11.17
CA PRO A 87 -0.24 28.16 -10.77
C PRO A 87 -0.09 28.16 -9.24
N VAL A 88 -0.08 26.96 -8.63
CA VAL A 88 0.16 26.77 -7.19
C VAL A 88 1.59 26.30 -6.97
N GLY A 89 2.37 27.08 -6.22
CA GLY A 89 3.71 26.69 -5.77
C GLY A 89 3.64 25.70 -4.61
N ILE A 90 4.39 24.59 -4.71
CA ILE A 90 4.51 23.58 -3.66
C ILE A 90 5.98 23.42 -3.31
N GLU A 91 6.35 23.71 -2.06
CA GLU A 91 7.69 23.41 -1.54
C GLU A 91 7.61 22.29 -0.50
N ALA A 92 8.38 21.22 -0.69
CA ALA A 92 8.48 20.11 0.26
C ALA A 92 9.85 20.13 0.95
N GLY A 93 9.86 20.31 2.28
CA GLY A 93 11.08 20.52 3.05
C GLY A 93 11.25 19.61 4.27
N LEU A 94 12.42 19.69 4.90
CA LEU A 94 12.75 18.96 6.14
C LEU A 94 12.19 19.62 7.40
N LYS A 95 11.95 20.95 7.36
CA LYS A 95 11.37 21.72 8.48
C LYS A 95 9.84 21.68 8.45
N HIS A 96 9.27 21.94 7.27
CA HIS A 96 7.85 21.84 6.97
C HIS A 96 7.68 20.84 5.84
N ARG A 97 6.75 19.90 6.00
CA ARG A 97 6.55 18.83 5.02
C ARG A 97 6.03 19.40 3.70
N LEU A 98 5.21 20.44 3.76
CA LEU A 98 4.66 21.12 2.61
C LEU A 98 4.45 22.59 2.95
N VAL A 99 4.84 23.49 2.05
CA VAL A 99 4.56 24.93 2.10
C VAL A 99 3.85 25.29 0.80
N LEU A 100 2.70 25.96 0.94
CA LEU A 100 1.89 26.45 -0.16
C LEU A 100 2.24 27.93 -0.46
N SER A 101 1.91 28.39 -1.66
CA SER A 101 2.14 29.78 -2.10
C SER A 101 1.40 30.83 -1.26
N ASP A 102 0.35 30.45 -0.54
CA ASP A 102 -0.39 31.29 0.40
C ASP A 102 0.28 31.39 1.79
N GLY A 103 1.45 30.75 1.97
CA GLY A 103 2.17 30.69 3.24
C GLY A 103 1.66 29.62 4.21
N THR A 104 0.62 28.85 3.84
CA THR A 104 0.13 27.74 4.64
C THR A 104 1.21 26.66 4.73
N THR A 105 1.50 26.19 5.95
CA THR A 105 2.51 25.15 6.18
C THR A 105 1.91 23.88 6.79
N VAL A 106 2.34 22.74 6.29
CA VAL A 106 2.04 21.42 6.86
C VAL A 106 3.26 20.96 7.67
N PRO A 107 3.12 20.74 8.99
CA PRO A 107 4.25 20.36 9.82
C PRO A 107 4.74 18.95 9.52
N VAL A 108 6.03 18.69 9.77
CA VAL A 108 6.58 17.34 9.67
C VAL A 108 6.01 16.44 10.77
N ARG A 109 5.46 15.29 10.35
CA ARG A 109 4.98 14.28 11.30
C ARG A 109 6.14 13.67 12.07
N LYS A 110 6.00 13.61 13.40
CA LYS A 110 6.90 12.85 14.27
C LYS A 110 6.40 11.42 14.46
N PRO A 111 7.21 10.39 14.14
CA PRO A 111 6.78 9.01 14.30
C PRO A 111 6.68 8.56 15.76
N ASP A 112 5.73 7.67 16.09
CA ASP A 112 5.57 7.08 17.44
C ASP A 112 6.64 6.02 17.73
N ARG A 113 7.87 6.50 17.95
CA ARG A 113 9.03 5.67 18.26
C ARG A 113 8.92 5.03 19.65
N ALA A 114 8.20 5.64 20.58
CA ALA A 114 8.11 5.19 21.96
C ALA A 114 7.40 3.82 22.06
N ARG A 115 6.32 3.63 21.30
CA ARG A 115 5.61 2.34 21.26
C ARG A 115 6.45 1.24 20.63
N ILE A 116 7.14 1.55 19.53
CA ILE A 116 8.02 0.60 18.83
C ILE A 116 9.18 0.18 19.74
N LYS A 117 9.88 1.13 20.37
CA LYS A 117 10.99 0.85 21.30
C LYS A 117 10.54 -0.05 22.46
N ARG A 118 9.35 0.20 23.03
CA ARG A 118 8.78 -0.65 24.10
C ARG A 118 8.52 -2.08 23.62
N ALA A 119 7.97 -2.26 22.42
CA ALA A 119 7.74 -3.58 21.84
C ALA A 119 9.05 -4.32 21.53
N GLN A 120 10.07 -3.62 21.01
CA GLN A 120 11.41 -4.17 20.76
C GLN A 120 12.08 -4.66 22.05
N ARG A 121 12.06 -3.85 23.12
CA ARG A 121 12.60 -4.24 24.44
C ARG A 121 11.91 -5.51 24.99
N LYS A 122 10.58 -5.57 24.90
CA LYS A 122 9.81 -6.75 25.33
C LYS A 122 10.22 -8.01 24.54
N LEU A 123 10.40 -7.88 23.23
CA LEU A 123 10.82 -8.97 22.35
C LEU A 123 12.24 -9.46 22.68
N SER A 124 13.19 -8.53 22.87
CA SER A 124 14.59 -8.82 23.19
C SER A 124 14.73 -9.63 24.48
N ARG A 125 13.95 -9.31 25.52
CA ARG A 125 13.94 -10.02 26.81
C ARG A 125 13.25 -11.39 26.78
N ALA A 126 12.62 -11.78 25.67
CA ALA A 126 11.87 -13.03 25.60
C ALA A 126 12.75 -14.22 25.19
N LYS A 127 12.61 -15.35 25.90
CA LYS A 127 13.34 -16.61 25.60
C LYS A 127 13.18 -17.00 24.13
N LYS A 128 14.30 -17.23 23.45
CA LYS A 128 14.34 -17.69 22.04
C LYS A 128 13.51 -18.98 21.90
N GLY A 129 12.77 -19.10 20.80
CA GLY A 129 11.89 -20.24 20.53
C GLY A 129 10.57 -20.29 21.32
N SER A 130 10.41 -19.51 22.40
CA SER A 130 9.17 -19.57 23.19
C SER A 130 7.95 -19.02 22.44
N GLU A 131 6.77 -19.58 22.71
CA GLU A 131 5.49 -19.03 22.23
C GLU A 131 5.28 -17.57 22.67
N SER A 132 5.77 -17.21 23.87
CA SER A 132 5.74 -15.83 24.35
C SER A 132 6.55 -14.88 23.46
N ARG A 133 7.72 -15.32 22.96
CA ARG A 133 8.52 -14.56 21.99
C ARG A 133 7.78 -14.43 20.66
N ARG A 134 7.12 -15.49 20.18
CA ARG A 134 6.30 -15.45 18.96
C ARG A 134 5.16 -14.42 19.06
N LYS A 135 4.44 -14.39 20.18
CA LYS A 135 3.40 -13.39 20.48
C LYS A 135 3.96 -11.95 20.48
N LYS A 136 5.12 -11.74 21.12
CA LYS A 136 5.78 -10.43 21.18
C LYS A 136 6.30 -9.96 19.81
N ALA A 137 6.81 -10.87 18.98
CA ALA A 137 7.25 -10.56 17.63
C ALA A 137 6.07 -10.08 16.77
N ARG A 138 4.91 -10.75 16.87
CA ARG A 138 3.66 -10.30 16.22
C ARG A 138 3.22 -8.93 16.74
N ALA A 139 3.34 -8.64 18.04
CA ALA A 139 3.00 -7.34 18.59
C ALA A 139 3.91 -6.22 18.06
N LEU A 140 5.22 -6.48 17.94
CA LEU A 140 6.17 -5.55 17.33
C LEU A 140 5.82 -5.29 15.86
N ALA A 141 5.53 -6.33 15.08
CA ALA A 141 5.10 -6.20 13.69
C ALA A 141 3.84 -5.33 13.55
N LYS A 142 2.86 -5.49 14.47
CA LYS A 142 1.65 -4.66 14.49
C LYS A 142 1.96 -3.19 14.75
N ALA A 143 2.92 -2.91 15.65
CA ALA A 143 3.34 -1.54 15.95
C ALA A 143 3.98 -0.86 14.73
N HIS A 144 4.91 -1.54 14.04
CA HIS A 144 5.51 -1.03 12.80
C HIS A 144 4.48 -0.79 11.70
N ARG A 145 3.54 -1.72 11.53
CA ARG A 145 2.46 -1.58 10.54
C ARG A 145 1.60 -0.35 10.80
N ARG A 146 1.13 -0.17 12.04
CA ARG A 146 0.31 1.00 12.41
C ARG A 146 1.05 2.31 12.15
N GLU A 147 2.36 2.32 12.37
CA GLU A 147 3.19 3.50 12.12
C GLU A 147 3.31 3.83 10.63
N LYS A 148 3.43 2.80 9.78
CA LYS A 148 3.42 2.93 8.31
C LYS A 148 2.05 3.39 7.80
N GLU A 149 0.95 2.80 8.29
CA GLU A 149 -0.41 3.21 7.90
C GLU A 149 -0.69 4.67 8.26
N ARG A 150 -0.24 5.13 9.44
CA ARG A 150 -0.32 6.54 9.82
C ARG A 150 0.58 7.46 8.99
N ALA A 151 1.60 6.94 8.31
CA ALA A 151 2.44 7.73 7.40
C ALA A 151 1.67 8.04 6.13
N VAL A 152 1.12 7.00 5.53
CA VAL A 152 0.28 7.11 4.34
C VAL A 152 -0.96 7.98 4.58
N GLN A 153 -1.56 7.94 5.77
CA GLN A 153 -2.72 8.78 6.10
C GLN A 153 -2.37 10.25 6.36
N ALA A 154 -1.11 10.50 6.74
CA ALA A 154 -0.66 11.87 6.93
C ALA A 154 -0.38 12.52 5.58
N ASP A 155 0.19 11.78 4.63
CA ASP A 155 0.54 12.23 3.26
C ASP A 155 -0.71 12.44 2.39
#